data_AF-A0A7W1T0Q3-F1
#
_entry.id   AF-A0A7W1T0Q3-F1
#
_cell.length_a   1.000
_cell.length_b   1.000
_cell.length_c   1.000
_cell.angle_alpha   90.00
_cell.angle_beta   90.00
_cell.angle_gamma   90.00
#
_symmetry.space_group_name_H-M   'P 1'
#
loop_
_entity.id
_entity.type
_entity.pdbx_description
1 polymer ?
#
loop_
_entity_poly.entity_id
_entity_poly.type
_entity_poly.pdbx_seq_one_letter_code
_entity_poly.pdbx_strand_id
1 'polypeptide(L)'
;EGIGHDGRTLFPMMPYENFKVLSDEDLSSVIVYIRSLRPVHNVLPPRQIPFPLSRLINSAPEPVMGSVSADLNDRVSRGRYLAKLASCGTCHTPADKMGRPLPGMELAGGVNVDGFPTASANITPDASGIGYYDEALFISTMRTGHVGARALNFPMPWWNFRNMTDEDLKSLFAYLRTVKPVHHRVDNSELATACKLCNGRHGFGNENGGI
;
A
#
# COMPACT_ATOMS: atom_id res chain seq x y z
N GLU A 1 -13.15 -9.97 1.47
CA GLU A 1 -13.43 -11.34 0.94
C GLU A 1 -13.36 -11.47 -0.58
N GLY A 2 -13.53 -10.40 -1.37
CA GLY A 2 -13.45 -10.52 -2.84
C GLY A 2 -14.70 -11.08 -3.51
N ILE A 3 -15.81 -11.16 -2.77
CA ILE A 3 -17.14 -11.55 -3.26
C ILE A 3 -18.05 -10.33 -3.24
N GLY A 4 -18.76 -10.09 -4.33
CA GLY A 4 -19.74 -9.01 -4.46
C GLY A 4 -21.04 -9.33 -3.75
N HIS A 5 -21.88 -8.32 -3.53
CA HIS A 5 -23.20 -8.49 -2.92
C HIS A 5 -24.14 -9.43 -3.71
N ASP A 6 -23.84 -9.67 -4.98
CA ASP A 6 -24.54 -10.56 -5.91
C ASP A 6 -23.87 -11.95 -6.00
N GLY A 7 -22.94 -12.26 -5.10
CA GLY A 7 -22.24 -13.55 -5.02
C GLY A 7 -21.15 -13.75 -6.07
N ARG A 8 -20.96 -12.81 -7.00
CA ARG A 8 -19.90 -12.92 -8.01
C ARG A 8 -18.53 -12.58 -7.42
N THR A 9 -17.50 -13.17 -8.00
CA THR A 9 -16.13 -12.77 -7.70
C THR A 9 -15.82 -11.36 -8.21
N LEU A 10 -15.27 -10.54 -7.32
CA LEU A 10 -14.73 -9.22 -7.65
C LEU A 10 -13.44 -9.37 -8.46
N PHE A 11 -13.25 -8.48 -9.43
CA PHE A 11 -12.01 -8.45 -10.20
C PHE A 11 -10.85 -8.04 -9.27
N PRO A 12 -9.66 -8.69 -9.34
CA PRO A 12 -8.53 -8.45 -8.44
C PRO A 12 -7.95 -7.01 -8.43
N MET A 13 -8.44 -6.13 -9.30
CA MET A 13 -8.13 -4.69 -9.26
C MET A 13 -8.77 -3.99 -8.06
N MET A 14 -9.87 -4.53 -7.52
CA MET A 14 -10.34 -4.11 -6.20
C MET A 14 -9.37 -4.70 -5.15
N PRO A 15 -8.76 -3.90 -4.26
CA PRO A 15 -7.73 -4.36 -3.34
C PRO A 15 -8.33 -5.10 -2.12
N TYR A 16 -9.24 -6.05 -2.36
CA TYR A 16 -9.98 -6.74 -1.31
C TYR A 16 -9.06 -7.53 -0.37
N GLU A 17 -7.88 -7.96 -0.82
CA GLU A 17 -6.86 -8.60 0.02
C GLU A 17 -6.34 -7.70 1.15
N ASN A 18 -6.35 -6.38 0.94
CA ASN A 18 -5.97 -5.42 1.97
C ASN A 18 -7.10 -5.17 2.96
N PHE A 19 -8.36 -5.38 2.56
CA PHE A 19 -9.53 -5.21 3.41
C PHE A 19 -9.97 -6.49 4.13
N LYS A 20 -9.39 -7.65 3.83
CA LYS A 20 -9.68 -8.90 4.57
C LYS A 20 -9.29 -8.84 6.04
N VAL A 21 -8.39 -7.93 6.41
CA VAL A 21 -7.98 -7.75 7.81
C VAL A 21 -8.91 -6.85 8.60
N LEU A 22 -9.83 -6.13 7.93
CA LEU A 22 -10.76 -5.20 8.58
C LEU A 22 -11.57 -5.94 9.64
N SER A 23 -11.60 -5.42 10.87
CA SER A 23 -12.37 -6.05 11.94
C SER A 23 -13.86 -6.04 11.60
N ASP A 24 -14.62 -7.00 12.13
CA ASP A 24 -16.07 -7.07 11.89
C ASP A 24 -16.79 -5.78 12.36
N GLU A 25 -16.29 -5.17 13.43
CA GLU A 25 -16.76 -3.89 13.98
C GLU A 25 -16.47 -2.71 13.05
N ASP A 26 -15.24 -2.58 12.56
CA ASP A 26 -14.87 -1.51 11.63
C ASP A 26 -15.58 -1.68 10.28
N LEU A 27 -15.70 -2.91 9.78
CA LEU A 27 -16.45 -3.22 8.57
C LEU A 27 -17.91 -2.80 8.71
N SER A 28 -18.54 -3.13 9.85
CA SER A 28 -19.91 -2.73 10.15
C SER A 28 -20.04 -1.20 10.20
N SER A 29 -19.09 -0.51 10.84
CA SER A 29 -19.06 0.94 10.95
C SER A 29 -18.94 1.62 9.59
N VAL A 30 -18.06 1.13 8.72
CA VAL A 30 -17.91 1.62 7.34
C VAL A 30 -19.20 1.40 6.54
N ILE A 31 -19.82 0.21 6.65
CA ILE A 31 -21.08 -0.09 5.96
C ILE A 31 -22.20 0.86 6.42
N VAL A 32 -22.34 1.09 7.73
CA VAL A 32 -23.33 2.01 8.30
C VAL A 32 -23.08 3.43 7.80
N TYR A 33 -21.83 3.90 7.82
CA TYR A 33 -21.48 5.22 7.33
C TYR A 33 -21.83 5.38 5.84
N ILE A 34 -21.39 4.46 4.97
CA ILE A 34 -21.68 4.52 3.52
C ILE A 34 -23.19 4.51 3.27
N ARG A 35 -23.96 3.70 4.00
CA ARG A 35 -25.43 3.64 3.89
C ARG A 35 -26.14 4.90 4.39
N SER A 36 -25.51 5.70 5.23
CA SER A 36 -26.05 6.99 5.68
C SER A 36 -25.89 8.12 4.66
N LEU A 37 -24.99 7.96 3.67
CA LEU A 37 -24.79 8.95 2.62
C LEU A 37 -25.99 8.99 1.68
N ARG A 38 -26.29 10.17 1.12
CA ARG A 38 -27.36 10.31 0.13
C ARG A 38 -27.00 9.48 -1.12
N PRO A 39 -27.85 8.53 -1.55
CA PRO A 39 -27.54 7.71 -2.71
C PRO A 39 -27.57 8.55 -3.98
N VAL A 40 -26.53 8.41 -4.80
CA VAL A 40 -26.52 8.92 -6.18
C VAL A 40 -26.80 7.76 -7.10
N HIS A 41 -27.93 7.79 -7.80
CA HIS A 41 -28.29 6.75 -8.75
C HIS A 41 -27.52 7.00 -10.04
N ASN A 42 -26.60 6.09 -10.36
CA ASN A 42 -25.83 6.12 -11.59
C ASN A 42 -25.82 4.72 -12.22
N VAL A 43 -26.43 4.60 -13.40
CA VAL A 43 -26.47 3.31 -14.12
C VAL A 43 -25.13 3.12 -14.83
N LEU A 44 -24.28 2.27 -14.27
CA LEU A 44 -23.01 1.90 -14.89
C LEU A 44 -23.24 0.85 -15.99
N PRO A 45 -22.46 0.88 -17.09
CA PRO A 45 -22.50 -0.18 -18.07
C PRO A 45 -22.15 -1.53 -17.42
N PRO A 46 -22.72 -2.64 -17.91
CA PRO A 46 -22.43 -3.96 -17.37
C PRO A 46 -20.93 -4.26 -17.48
N ARG A 47 -20.38 -4.88 -16.43
CA ARG A 47 -18.98 -5.30 -16.39
C ARG A 47 -18.68 -6.23 -17.57
N GLN A 48 -17.74 -5.84 -18.43
CA GLN A 48 -17.24 -6.68 -19.52
C GLN A 48 -15.88 -7.24 -19.15
N ILE A 49 -15.81 -8.54 -18.86
CA ILE A 49 -14.54 -9.26 -18.71
C ILE A 49 -14.43 -10.23 -19.88
N PRO A 50 -13.45 -10.06 -20.77
CA PRO A 50 -13.30 -10.92 -21.94
C PRO A 50 -12.97 -12.36 -21.52
N PHE A 51 -13.48 -13.32 -22.29
CA PHE A 51 -13.06 -14.72 -22.18
C PHE A 51 -11.61 -14.86 -22.68
N PRO A 52 -10.75 -15.70 -22.04
CA PRO A 52 -11.02 -16.59 -20.91
C PRO A 52 -10.74 -15.98 -19.52
N LEU A 53 -10.38 -14.69 -19.45
CA LEU A 53 -10.00 -14.01 -18.19
C LEU A 53 -11.08 -14.15 -17.10
N SER A 54 -12.35 -14.16 -17.50
CA SER A 54 -13.49 -14.38 -16.58
C SER A 54 -13.42 -15.70 -15.79
N ARG A 55 -12.82 -16.77 -16.34
CA ARG A 55 -12.66 -18.06 -15.62
C ARG A 55 -11.53 -18.02 -14.59
N LEU A 56 -10.44 -17.33 -14.90
CA LEU A 56 -9.27 -17.23 -14.00
C LEU A 56 -9.60 -16.45 -12.72
N ILE A 57 -10.47 -15.44 -12.84
CA ILE A 57 -10.86 -14.59 -11.71
C ILE A 57 -11.76 -15.32 -10.73
N ASN A 58 -12.69 -16.17 -11.20
CA ASN A 58 -13.66 -16.85 -10.34
C ASN A 58 -13.02 -17.81 -9.31
N SER A 59 -11.75 -18.20 -9.51
CA SER A 59 -10.97 -19.04 -8.59
C SER A 59 -10.06 -18.26 -7.64
N ALA A 60 -10.05 -16.93 -7.69
CA ALA A 60 -9.07 -16.09 -7.01
C ALA A 60 -9.36 -15.72 -5.53
N PRO A 61 -10.61 -15.52 -5.07
CA PRO A 61 -10.86 -15.08 -3.70
C PRO A 61 -10.84 -16.26 -2.73
N GLU A 62 -10.09 -16.10 -1.66
CA GLU A 62 -10.20 -16.90 -0.44
C GLU A 62 -11.15 -16.17 0.53
N PRO A 63 -12.37 -16.67 0.76
CA PRO A 63 -13.31 -16.08 1.73
C PRO A 63 -12.69 -16.05 3.12
N VAL A 64 -13.05 -15.05 3.93
CA VAL A 64 -12.61 -15.00 5.32
C VAL A 64 -13.50 -15.96 6.11
N MET A 65 -12.88 -16.94 6.77
CA MET A 65 -13.60 -17.93 7.56
C MET A 65 -13.57 -17.50 9.03
N GLY A 66 -14.74 -17.17 9.58
CA GLY A 66 -14.88 -16.74 10.98
C GLY A 66 -14.80 -15.23 11.18
N SER A 67 -14.85 -14.81 12.45
CA SER A 67 -14.81 -13.39 12.84
C SER A 67 -13.41 -12.80 12.73
N VAL A 68 -13.29 -11.56 12.26
CA VAL A 68 -12.03 -10.81 12.24
C VAL A 68 -12.00 -9.81 13.39
N SER A 69 -10.98 -9.91 14.23
CA SER A 69 -10.71 -8.95 15.31
C SER A 69 -9.36 -8.27 15.09
N ALA A 70 -9.29 -6.97 15.36
CA ALA A 70 -8.03 -6.22 15.36
C ALA A 70 -7.73 -5.73 16.79
N ASP A 71 -6.50 -5.94 17.25
CA ASP A 71 -6.03 -5.27 18.47
C ASP A 71 -5.62 -3.84 18.12
N LEU A 72 -6.51 -2.90 18.42
CA LEU A 72 -6.27 -1.48 18.22
C LEU A 72 -5.72 -0.80 19.47
N ASN A 73 -5.63 -1.49 20.61
CA ASN A 73 -5.09 -0.93 21.86
C ASN A 73 -3.57 -0.99 21.89
N ASP A 74 -2.98 -2.03 21.30
CA ASP A 74 -1.55 -2.06 21.05
C ASP A 74 -1.15 -1.17 19.87
N ARG A 75 -0.19 -0.28 20.11
CA ARG A 75 0.24 0.73 19.15
C ARG A 75 0.85 0.12 17.88
N VAL A 76 1.62 -0.95 18.00
CA VAL A 76 2.25 -1.62 16.84
C VAL A 76 1.20 -2.39 16.04
N SER A 77 0.27 -3.05 16.71
CA SER A 77 -0.82 -3.81 16.10
C SER A 77 -1.79 -2.89 15.35
N ARG A 78 -2.19 -1.76 15.96
CA ARG A 78 -2.93 -0.69 15.26
C ARG A 78 -2.15 -0.18 14.04
N GLY A 79 -0.85 0.07 14.18
CA GLY A 79 -0.02 0.52 13.07
C GLY A 79 0.02 -0.47 11.90
N ARG A 80 0.18 -1.77 12.19
CA ARG A 80 0.15 -2.84 11.21
C ARG A 80 -1.19 -2.90 10.48
N TYR A 81 -2.28 -2.82 11.24
CA TYR A 81 -3.65 -2.80 10.73
C TYR A 81 -3.86 -1.63 9.76
N LEU A 82 -3.52 -0.42 10.19
CA LEU A 82 -3.63 0.79 9.36
C LEU A 82 -2.74 0.73 8.12
N ALA A 83 -1.51 0.25 8.22
CA ALA A 83 -0.59 0.14 7.08
C ALA A 83 -1.12 -0.84 6.01
N LYS A 84 -1.80 -1.91 6.45
CA LYS A 84 -2.45 -2.87 5.56
C LYS A 84 -3.66 -2.25 4.87
N LEU A 85 -4.56 -1.59 5.60
CA LEU A 85 -5.74 -0.92 5.04
C LEU A 85 -5.39 0.24 4.10
N ALA A 86 -4.39 1.05 4.47
CA ALA A 86 -3.83 2.11 3.66
C ALA A 86 -3.06 1.60 2.43
N SER A 87 -2.93 0.27 2.29
CA SER A 87 -2.27 -0.38 1.16
C SER A 87 -0.81 0.07 0.96
N CYS A 88 -0.09 0.40 2.05
CA CYS A 88 1.30 0.87 1.97
C CYS A 88 2.18 -0.13 1.21
N GLY A 89 1.96 -1.43 1.44
CA GLY A 89 2.70 -2.51 0.79
C GLY A 89 2.50 -2.58 -0.72
N THR A 90 1.37 -2.12 -1.25
CA THR A 90 1.08 -2.17 -2.69
C THR A 90 2.06 -1.31 -3.50
N CYS A 91 2.40 -0.12 -2.98
CA CYS A 91 3.38 0.75 -3.63
C CYS A 91 4.79 0.50 -3.09
N HIS A 92 4.96 0.15 -1.82
CA HIS A 92 6.29 0.06 -1.21
C HIS A 92 6.89 -1.34 -1.20
N THR A 93 6.29 -2.35 -1.83
CA THR A 93 6.90 -3.69 -1.93
C THR A 93 7.10 -4.04 -3.40
N PRO A 94 8.33 -4.30 -3.86
CA PRO A 94 8.57 -4.70 -5.23
C PRO A 94 7.92 -6.06 -5.49
N ALA A 95 7.48 -6.27 -6.73
CA ALA A 95 6.81 -7.48 -7.17
C ALA A 95 7.50 -8.06 -8.41
N ASP A 96 7.34 -9.36 -8.61
CA ASP A 96 7.80 -10.02 -9.83
C ASP A 96 6.93 -9.66 -11.06
N LYS A 97 7.27 -10.21 -12.22
CA LYS A 97 6.53 -9.98 -13.48
C LYS A 97 5.06 -10.44 -13.44
N MET A 98 4.68 -11.27 -12.46
CA MET A 98 3.32 -11.74 -12.25
C MET A 98 2.58 -10.90 -11.19
N GLY A 99 3.20 -9.84 -10.66
CA GLY A 99 2.63 -8.99 -9.63
C GLY A 99 2.69 -9.59 -8.23
N ARG A 100 3.46 -10.66 -8.01
CA ARG A 100 3.63 -11.27 -6.69
C ARG A 100 4.70 -10.51 -5.90
N PRO A 101 4.44 -10.09 -4.65
CA PRO A 101 5.45 -9.45 -3.81
C PRO A 101 6.73 -10.29 -3.72
N LEU A 102 7.89 -9.64 -3.85
CA LEU A 102 9.18 -10.30 -3.71
C LEU A 102 9.45 -10.64 -2.25
N PRO A 103 9.66 -11.92 -1.89
CA PRO A 103 9.89 -12.32 -0.50
C PRO A 103 11.12 -11.62 0.10
N GLY A 104 10.97 -11.07 1.30
CA GLY A 104 12.05 -10.38 2.01
C GLY A 104 12.30 -8.94 1.57
N MET A 105 11.50 -8.41 0.64
CA MET A 105 11.54 -7.01 0.18
C MET A 105 10.32 -6.22 0.66
N GLU A 106 9.61 -6.70 1.68
CA GLU A 106 8.41 -6.06 2.21
C GLU A 106 8.71 -4.62 2.62
N LEU A 107 7.97 -3.66 2.03
CA LEU A 107 8.13 -2.21 2.27
C LEU A 107 9.49 -1.61 1.85
N ALA A 108 10.31 -2.35 1.10
CA ALA A 108 11.64 -1.93 0.67
C ALA A 108 11.65 -0.95 -0.52
N GLY A 109 10.49 -0.58 -1.07
CA GLY A 109 10.37 0.36 -2.20
C GLY A 109 10.79 -0.21 -3.55
N GLY A 110 11.04 0.68 -4.51
CA GLY A 110 11.53 0.34 -5.85
C GLY A 110 10.44 0.00 -6.87
N VAL A 111 9.17 0.20 -6.54
CA VAL A 111 8.05 0.02 -7.47
C VAL A 111 7.90 1.29 -8.31
N ASN A 112 7.98 1.17 -9.64
CA ASN A 112 7.66 2.30 -10.51
C ASN A 112 6.17 2.54 -10.52
N VAL A 113 5.79 3.81 -10.58
CA VAL A 113 4.38 4.19 -10.75
C VAL A 113 4.14 4.54 -12.22
N ASP A 114 3.23 3.82 -12.85
CA ASP A 114 2.90 4.04 -14.25
C ASP A 114 2.53 5.51 -14.51
N GLY A 115 3.11 6.10 -15.57
CA GLY A 115 2.92 7.50 -15.93
C GLY A 115 3.78 8.49 -15.13
N PHE A 116 4.56 8.05 -14.14
CA PHE A 116 5.49 8.89 -13.39
C PHE A 116 6.90 8.34 -13.45
N PRO A 117 7.91 9.19 -13.71
CA PRO A 117 9.28 8.71 -13.82
C PRO A 117 9.95 8.62 -12.44
N THR A 118 9.32 7.94 -11.49
CA THR A 118 9.81 7.80 -10.12
C THR A 118 9.48 6.41 -9.58
N ALA A 119 10.23 5.97 -8.58
CA ALA A 119 9.99 4.73 -7.87
C ALA A 119 9.58 5.00 -6.41
N SER A 120 8.84 4.08 -5.81
CA SER A 120 8.48 4.17 -4.40
C SER A 120 9.72 4.11 -3.49
N ALA A 121 9.70 4.88 -2.41
CA ALA A 121 10.80 4.90 -1.45
C ALA A 121 10.89 3.58 -0.66
N ASN A 122 12.08 3.24 -0.19
CA ASN A 122 12.24 2.27 0.89
C ASN A 122 11.73 2.88 2.20
N ILE A 123 10.72 2.27 2.82
CA ILE A 123 10.13 2.75 4.10
C ILE A 123 10.39 1.79 5.26
N THR A 124 11.35 0.88 5.11
CA THR A 124 11.89 0.08 6.21
C THR A 124 12.80 0.96 7.10
N PRO A 125 13.11 0.53 8.35
CA PRO A 125 13.98 1.30 9.24
C PRO A 125 15.48 1.16 8.89
N ASP A 126 15.83 0.61 7.73
CA ASP A 126 17.19 0.58 7.22
C ASP A 126 17.72 2.00 6.92
N ALA A 127 19.04 2.17 6.93
CA ALA A 127 19.69 3.45 6.59
C ALA A 127 19.42 3.90 5.14
N SER A 128 19.17 2.97 4.22
CA SER A 128 18.74 3.24 2.84
C SER A 128 17.24 3.59 2.72
N GLY A 129 16.46 3.43 3.80
CA GLY A 129 15.05 3.77 3.87
C GLY A 129 14.78 4.94 4.80
N ILE A 130 13.82 4.78 5.71
CA ILE A 130 13.42 5.83 6.68
C ILE A 130 14.13 5.67 8.03
N GLY A 131 15.29 5.00 8.07
CA GLY A 131 16.05 4.76 9.30
C GLY A 131 16.37 6.05 10.08
N TYR A 132 16.55 7.16 9.38
CA TYR A 132 16.85 8.50 9.92
C TYR A 132 15.61 9.29 10.38
N TYR A 133 14.40 8.79 10.12
CA TYR A 133 13.19 9.46 10.58
C TYR A 133 13.04 9.28 12.08
N ASP A 134 12.69 10.35 12.77
CA ASP A 134 12.02 10.27 14.06
C ASP A 134 10.49 10.40 13.88
N GLU A 135 9.76 10.21 14.97
CA GLU A 135 8.29 10.23 14.97
C GLU A 135 7.74 11.61 14.52
N ALA A 136 8.37 12.69 14.98
CA ALA A 136 7.93 14.05 14.65
C ALA A 136 8.11 14.36 13.16
N LEU A 137 9.24 13.95 12.58
CA LEU A 137 9.51 14.08 11.16
C LEU A 137 8.51 13.25 10.35
N PHE A 138 8.24 11.99 10.73
CA PHE A 138 7.26 11.16 10.04
C PHE A 138 5.87 11.81 10.03
N ILE A 139 5.38 12.27 11.19
CA ILE A 139 4.08 12.94 11.29
C ILE A 139 4.07 14.20 10.42
N SER A 140 5.08 15.05 10.53
CA SER A 140 5.19 16.26 9.72
C SER A 140 5.18 15.95 8.22
N THR A 141 5.91 14.92 7.79
CA THR A 141 5.93 14.45 6.40
C THR A 141 4.56 14.00 5.93
N MET A 142 3.80 13.25 6.72
CA MET A 142 2.45 12.81 6.33
C MET A 142 1.44 13.97 6.32
N ARG A 143 1.62 14.99 7.17
CA ARG A 143 0.76 16.17 7.22
C ARG A 143 1.00 17.16 6.07
N THR A 144 2.25 17.30 5.65
CA THR A 144 2.72 18.36 4.74
C THR A 144 3.17 17.87 3.38
N GLY A 145 3.45 16.57 3.25
CA GLY A 145 4.09 16.01 2.06
C GLY A 145 5.55 16.40 1.90
N HIS A 146 6.24 16.81 2.97
CA HIS A 146 7.64 17.27 2.91
C HIS A 146 8.55 16.58 3.92
N VAL A 147 9.79 16.36 3.52
CA VAL A 147 10.89 15.87 4.37
C VAL A 147 11.94 16.98 4.40
N GLY A 148 11.87 17.83 5.43
CA GLY A 148 12.60 19.10 5.42
C GLY A 148 12.17 19.96 4.22
N ALA A 149 13.13 20.39 3.40
CA ALA A 149 12.86 21.17 2.19
C ALA A 149 12.38 20.35 0.98
N ARG A 150 12.48 19.01 1.04
CA ARG A 150 12.18 18.13 -0.09
C ARG A 150 10.71 17.72 -0.08
N ALA A 151 9.98 18.00 -1.17
CA ALA A 151 8.64 17.48 -1.37
C ALA A 151 8.65 15.98 -1.69
N LEU A 152 7.63 15.25 -1.23
CA LEU A 152 7.37 13.89 -1.68
C LEU A 152 6.93 13.91 -3.15
N ASN A 153 7.30 12.88 -3.90
CA ASN A 153 6.83 12.71 -5.27
C ASN A 153 5.31 12.60 -5.30
N PHE A 154 4.69 13.21 -6.31
CA PHE A 154 3.24 13.22 -6.49
C PHE A 154 2.57 11.84 -6.35
N PRO A 155 3.14 10.72 -6.84
CA PRO A 155 2.53 9.41 -6.65
C PRO A 155 2.32 8.97 -5.21
N MET A 156 3.01 9.57 -4.22
CA MET A 156 2.76 9.29 -2.82
C MET A 156 1.56 10.14 -2.34
N PRO A 157 0.40 9.52 -2.04
CA PRO A 157 -0.84 10.26 -1.81
C PRO A 157 -0.96 10.72 -0.34
N TRP A 158 0.02 11.49 0.14
CA TRP A 158 0.08 11.98 1.52
C TRP A 158 -1.18 12.77 1.92
N TRP A 159 -1.84 13.44 0.97
CA TRP A 159 -3.08 14.17 1.19
C TRP A 159 -4.27 13.29 1.58
N ASN A 160 -4.25 11.98 1.29
CA ASN A 160 -5.26 11.05 1.77
C ASN A 160 -5.03 10.67 3.24
N PHE A 161 -3.78 10.75 3.72
CA PHE A 161 -3.38 10.34 5.07
C PHE A 161 -3.20 11.52 6.02
N ARG A 162 -3.09 12.75 5.49
CA ARG A 162 -2.84 13.97 6.26
C ARG A 162 -3.90 14.32 7.30
N ASN A 163 -5.05 13.64 7.29
CA ASN A 163 -6.16 13.85 8.22
C ASN A 163 -6.35 12.67 9.21
N MET A 164 -5.48 11.65 9.16
CA MET A 164 -5.46 10.61 10.20
C MET A 164 -5.21 11.23 11.58
N THR A 165 -5.62 10.58 12.66
CA THR A 165 -5.33 11.11 14.01
C THR A 165 -3.82 11.08 14.27
N ASP A 166 -3.35 11.88 15.23
CA ASP A 166 -1.95 11.80 15.64
C ASP A 166 -1.62 10.40 16.18
N GLU A 167 -2.57 9.76 16.88
CA GLU A 167 -2.43 8.40 17.39
C GLU A 167 -2.24 7.37 16.25
N ASP A 168 -2.99 7.52 15.16
CA ASP A 168 -2.86 6.65 13.98
C ASP A 168 -1.52 6.83 13.27
N LEU A 169 -1.08 8.07 13.05
CA LEU A 169 0.22 8.35 12.43
C LEU A 169 1.37 7.85 13.31
N LYS A 170 1.26 8.03 14.63
CA LYS A 170 2.18 7.48 15.62
C LYS A 170 2.20 5.97 15.60
N SER A 171 1.05 5.32 15.46
CA SER A 171 0.93 3.86 15.39
C SER A 171 1.55 3.32 14.09
N LEU A 172 1.27 3.95 12.95
CA LEU A 172 1.90 3.65 11.66
C LEU A 172 3.43 3.70 11.76
N PHE A 173 3.97 4.80 12.30
CA PHE A 173 5.42 4.93 12.46
C PHE A 173 6.00 3.85 13.39
N ALA A 174 5.35 3.59 14.54
CA ALA A 174 5.78 2.55 15.46
C ALA A 174 5.84 1.17 14.79
N TYR A 175 4.82 0.83 13.98
CA TYR A 175 4.83 -0.40 13.19
C TYR A 175 5.97 -0.43 12.18
N LEU A 176 6.20 0.64 11.41
CA LEU A 176 7.30 0.70 10.43
C LEU A 176 8.65 0.49 11.09
N ARG A 177 8.85 0.95 12.34
CA ARG A 177 10.07 0.68 13.11
C ARG A 177 10.27 -0.78 13.51
N THR A 178 9.24 -1.62 13.46
CA THR A 178 9.32 -3.07 13.72
C THR A 178 9.54 -3.92 12.47
N VAL A 179 9.39 -3.32 11.28
CA VAL A 179 9.59 -4.02 10.01
C VAL A 179 11.05 -4.40 9.88
N LYS A 180 11.31 -5.60 9.35
CA LYS A 180 12.67 -6.06 9.08
C LYS A 180 13.40 -5.02 8.21
N PRO A 181 14.56 -4.47 8.65
CA PRO A 181 15.35 -3.59 7.81
C PRO A 181 15.76 -4.31 6.53
N VAL A 182 15.55 -3.65 5.38
CA VAL A 182 16.00 -4.14 4.09
C VAL A 182 16.90 -3.09 3.48
N HIS A 183 18.16 -3.44 3.24
CA HIS A 183 19.06 -2.58 2.51
C HIS A 183 18.70 -2.57 1.04
N HIS A 184 18.05 -1.49 0.60
CA HIS A 184 17.61 -1.29 -0.77
C HIS A 184 17.59 0.21 -1.04
N ARG A 185 18.66 0.71 -1.65
CA ARG A 185 18.78 2.12 -2.01
C ARG A 185 17.94 2.41 -3.24
N VAL A 186 16.96 3.30 -3.08
CA VAL A 186 16.11 3.80 -4.17
C VAL A 186 16.23 5.32 -4.18
N ASP A 187 16.77 5.86 -5.25
CA ASP A 187 16.71 7.28 -5.59
C ASP A 187 15.42 7.59 -6.33
N ASN A 188 14.44 8.07 -5.58
CA ASN A 188 13.16 8.48 -6.14
C ASN A 188 13.15 9.92 -6.66
N SER A 189 14.28 10.63 -6.66
CA SER A 189 14.43 11.94 -7.30
C SER A 189 14.88 11.86 -8.75
N GLU A 190 15.42 10.72 -9.17
CA GLU A 190 15.87 10.47 -10.53
C GLU A 190 14.89 9.59 -11.34
N LEU A 191 15.04 9.64 -12.67
CA LEU A 191 14.26 8.81 -13.58
C LEU A 191 14.54 7.32 -13.32
N ALA A 192 13.48 6.50 -13.36
CA ALA A 192 13.66 5.06 -13.29
C ALA A 192 14.41 4.51 -14.51
N THR A 193 15.48 3.75 -14.30
CA THR A 193 16.36 3.17 -15.34
C THR A 193 16.43 1.64 -15.21
N ALA A 194 16.99 0.95 -16.21
CA ALA A 194 17.08 -0.52 -16.19
C ALA A 194 18.14 -1.03 -15.19
N CYS A 195 17.80 -2.06 -14.43
CA CYS A 195 18.67 -2.77 -13.51
C CYS A 195 19.24 -4.03 -14.14
N LYS A 196 20.58 -4.17 -14.09
CA LYS A 196 21.30 -5.30 -14.70
C LYS A 196 21.11 -6.62 -13.96
N LEU A 197 20.72 -6.59 -12.68
CA LEU A 197 20.58 -7.78 -11.83
C LEU A 197 19.25 -8.49 -12.02
N CYS A 198 18.14 -7.73 -12.03
CA CYS A 198 16.78 -8.28 -12.09
C CYS A 198 16.06 -7.99 -13.41
N ASN A 199 16.69 -7.27 -14.33
CA ASN A 199 16.14 -6.88 -15.64
C ASN A 199 14.82 -6.08 -15.55
N GLY A 200 14.57 -5.44 -14.39
CA GLY A 200 13.46 -4.50 -14.16
C GLY A 200 13.93 -3.04 -14.22
N ARG A 201 13.02 -2.07 -14.03
CA ARG A 201 13.38 -0.64 -13.94
C ARG A 201 13.20 -0.12 -12.51
N HIS A 202 14.12 0.71 -12.00
CA HIS A 202 14.10 1.19 -10.61
C HIS A 202 14.60 2.63 -10.56
N GLY A 203 14.29 3.41 -9.52
CA GLY A 203 14.78 4.78 -9.39
C GLY A 203 16.22 4.80 -8.87
N PHE A 204 17.24 4.64 -9.70
CA PHE A 204 18.64 4.78 -9.26
C PHE A 204 19.59 5.16 -10.40
N GLY A 205 19.05 5.74 -11.48
CA GLY A 205 19.87 6.19 -12.60
C GLY A 205 20.82 5.09 -13.12
N ASN A 206 22.05 5.44 -13.46
CA ASN A 206 23.00 4.46 -14.01
C ASN A 206 23.58 3.49 -12.97
N GLU A 207 23.32 3.71 -11.69
CA GLU A 207 23.85 2.88 -10.58
C GLU A 207 22.95 1.66 -10.30
N ASN A 208 21.84 1.50 -11.02
CA ASN A 208 20.91 0.40 -10.83
C ASN A 208 21.56 -0.99 -11.01
N GLY A 209 21.66 -1.73 -9.90
CA GLY A 209 22.35 -3.03 -9.85
C GLY A 209 23.85 -2.94 -9.54
N GLY A 210 24.33 -1.78 -9.08
CA GLY A 210 25.61 -1.64 -8.39
C GLY A 210 25.57 -2.33 -7.03
N ILE A 211 26.68 -2.99 -6.69
CA ILE A 211 26.93 -3.60 -5.37
C ILE A 211 27.36 -2.50 -4.42
#